data_AF-A0A2V8EX60-F1
#
_entry.id   AF-A0A2V8EX60-F1
#
_cell.length_a   1.000
_cell.length_b   1.000
_cell.length_c   1.000
_cell.angle_alpha   90.00
_cell.angle_beta   90.00
_cell.angle_gamma   90.00
#
_symmetry.space_group_name_H-M   'P 1'
#
loop_
_entity.id
_entity.type
_entity.pdbx_description
1 polymer ?
#
loop_
_entity_poly.entity_id
_entity_poly.type
_entity_poly.pdbx_seq_one_letter_code
_entity_poly.pdbx_strand_id
1 'polypeptide(L)' 'MKLPMLSADDKLAEIRALYFRTTRRSIQKDLTKALDLLKSMASEAERERATVYMEGMAQMRADWSRGKKKVRSLKSEV' A
#
# COMPACT_ATOMS: atom_id res chain seq x y z
N MET A 1 18.91 12.09 -24.49
CA MET A 1 18.89 11.73 -23.06
C MET A 1 17.57 11.00 -22.79
N LYS A 2 17.59 9.68 -22.62
CA LYS A 2 16.40 8.88 -22.32
C LYS A 2 16.12 9.05 -20.83
N LEU A 3 14.99 9.64 -20.47
CA LEU A 3 14.45 9.57 -19.10
C LEU A 3 14.54 8.08 -18.70
N PRO A 4 15.16 7.71 -17.57
CA PRO A 4 15.05 6.34 -17.12
C PRO A 4 13.57 6.14 -16.83
N MET A 5 12.85 5.56 -17.79
CA MET A 5 11.62 4.86 -17.52
C MET A 5 12.00 3.95 -16.37
N LEU A 6 11.53 4.24 -15.16
CA LEU A 6 11.78 3.39 -13.99
C LEU A 6 11.59 1.95 -14.47
N SER A 7 12.66 1.16 -14.35
CA SER A 7 12.60 -0.26 -14.66
C SER A 7 11.44 -0.83 -13.87
N ALA A 8 10.82 -1.89 -14.36
CA ALA A 8 9.70 -2.44 -13.63
C ALA A 8 10.10 -3.00 -12.25
N ASP A 9 11.39 -3.33 -12.07
CA ASP A 9 12.01 -3.53 -10.75
C ASP A 9 12.05 -2.25 -9.88
N ASP A 10 12.28 -1.07 -10.45
CA ASP A 10 12.23 0.21 -9.71
C ASP A 10 10.80 0.51 -9.24
N LYS A 11 9.80 0.16 -10.05
CA LYS A 11 8.39 0.29 -9.66
C LYS A 11 8.05 -0.65 -8.50
N LEU A 12 8.54 -1.88 -8.55
CA LEU A 12 8.40 -2.83 -7.45
C LEU A 12 9.11 -2.34 -6.19
N ALA A 13 10.32 -1.80 -6.32
CA ALA A 13 11.06 -1.21 -5.21
C ALA A 13 10.31 -0.02 -4.58
N GLU A 14 9.65 0.82 -5.38
CA GLU A 14 8.83 1.94 -4.90
C GLU A 14 7.56 1.45 -4.18
N ILE A 15 6.89 0.40 -4.69
CA ILE A 15 5.74 -0.23 -4.00
C ILE A 15 6.19 -0.83 -2.66
N ARG A 16 7.35 -1.49 -2.63
CA ARG A 16 7.96 -2.01 -1.39
C ARG A 16 8.30 -0.89 -0.42
N ALA A 17 8.88 0.21 -0.89
CA ALA A 17 9.16 1.37 -0.05
C ALA A 17 7.88 2.00 0.51
N LEU A 18 6.80 2.08 -0.30
CA LEU A 18 5.47 2.49 0.15
C LEU A 18 4.96 1.59 1.28
N TYR A 19 5.07 0.27 1.14
CA TYR A 19 4.67 -0.67 2.18
C TYR A 19 5.38 -0.38 3.53
N PHE A 20 6.70 -0.20 3.53
CA PHE A 20 7.46 0.03 4.77
C PHE A 20 7.28 1.43 5.37
N ARG A 21 7.06 2.46 4.56
CA ARG A 21 6.87 3.84 5.06
C ARG A 21 5.41 4.19 5.35
N THR A 22 4.47 3.37 4.90
CA THR A 22 3.04 3.64 5.02
C THR A 22 2.66 3.82 6.47
N THR A 23 1.89 4.86 6.76
CA THR A 23 1.36 5.15 8.09
C THR A 23 -0.16 5.22 8.06
N ARG A 24 -0.80 5.19 9.23
CA ARG A 24 -2.26 5.31 9.35
C ARG A 24 -2.84 6.57 8.70
N ARG A 25 -2.06 7.65 8.61
CA ARG A 25 -2.49 8.90 7.99
C ARG A 25 -2.28 8.90 6.47
N SER A 26 -1.26 8.22 5.98
CA SER A 26 -0.86 8.23 4.56
C SER A 26 -1.39 7.04 3.76
N ILE A 27 -1.81 5.95 4.42
CA ILE A 27 -2.15 4.67 3.76
C ILE A 27 -3.09 4.76 2.58
N GLN A 28 -4.06 5.68 2.61
CA GLN A 28 -4.98 5.83 1.50
C GLN A 28 -4.29 6.44 0.27
N LYS A 29 -3.42 7.43 0.47
CA LYS A 29 -2.60 8.01 -0.60
C LYS A 29 -1.55 7.01 -1.09
N ASP A 30 -0.94 6.28 -0.17
CA ASP A 30 0.10 5.29 -0.48
C ASP A 30 -0.48 4.12 -1.31
N LEU A 31 -1.67 3.62 -0.94
CA LEU A 31 -2.40 2.61 -1.72
C LEU A 31 -2.78 3.10 -3.12
N THR A 32 -3.24 4.35 -3.26
CA THR A 32 -3.52 4.93 -4.59
C THR A 32 -2.26 4.97 -5.45
N LYS A 33 -1.15 5.45 -4.88
CA LYS A 33 0.13 5.52 -5.60
C LYS A 33 0.64 4.13 -6.00
N ALA A 34 0.52 3.15 -5.11
CA ALA A 34 0.93 1.78 -5.38
C ALA A 34 0.05 1.11 -6.45
N LEU A 35 -1.26 1.38 -6.48
CA LEU A 35 -2.15 0.94 -7.55
C LEU A 35 -1.76 1.55 -8.91
N ASP A 36 -1.43 2.83 -8.96
CA ASP A 36 -1.02 3.46 -10.22
C ASP A 36 0.32 2.90 -10.72
N LEU A 37 1.26 2.63 -9.82
CA LEU A 37 2.51 1.94 -10.16
C LEU A 37 2.24 0.55 -10.71
N LEU A 38 1.39 -0.24 -10.04
CA LEU A 38 1.02 -1.60 -10.45
C LEU A 38 0.39 -1.62 -11.86
N LYS A 39 -0.53 -0.69 -12.16
CA LYS A 39 -1.15 -0.57 -13.49
C LYS A 39 -0.14 -0.23 -14.59
N SER A 40 0.93 0.47 -14.25
CA SER A 40 1.98 0.84 -15.19
C SER A 40 3.02 -0.28 -15.42
N MET A 41 2.95 -1.39 -14.69
CA MET A 41 3.87 -2.53 -14.84
C MET A 41 3.41 -3.43 -15.98
N ALA A 42 4.32 -3.73 -16.92
CA ALA A 42 4.01 -4.54 -18.11
C ALA A 42 4.17 -6.06 -17.86
N SER A 43 5.10 -6.46 -16.98
CA SER A 43 5.37 -7.87 -16.68
C SER A 43 4.39 -8.46 -15.66
N GLU A 44 3.96 -9.68 -15.92
CA GLU A 44 3.08 -10.43 -15.04
C GLU A 44 3.79 -10.89 -13.75
N ALA A 45 5.01 -11.42 -13.87
CA ALA A 45 5.81 -11.87 -12.72
C ALA A 45 6.06 -10.74 -11.71
N GLU A 46 6.25 -9.51 -12.18
CA GLU A 46 6.48 -8.37 -11.30
C GLU A 46 5.19 -7.88 -10.65
N ARG A 47 4.06 -7.93 -11.38
CA ARG A 47 2.73 -7.65 -10.83
C ARG A 47 2.37 -8.62 -9.71
N GLU A 48 2.67 -9.91 -9.86
CA GLU A 48 2.47 -10.89 -8.80
C GLU A 48 3.25 -10.52 -7.53
N ARG A 49 4.55 -10.22 -7.68
CA ARG A 49 5.38 -9.78 -6.54
C ARG A 49 4.86 -8.50 -5.89
N ALA A 50 4.41 -7.53 -6.69
CA ALA A 50 3.82 -6.29 -6.18
C ALA A 50 2.50 -6.54 -5.43
N THR A 51 1.70 -7.51 -5.86
CA THR A 51 0.39 -7.85 -5.26
C THR A 51 0.53 -8.28 -3.80
N VAL A 52 1.61 -8.98 -3.45
CA VAL A 52 1.90 -9.37 -2.04
C VAL A 52 2.03 -8.12 -1.14
N TYR A 53 2.73 -7.08 -1.61
CA TYR A 53 2.84 -5.83 -0.85
C TYR A 53 1.50 -5.08 -0.80
N MET A 54 0.71 -5.12 -1.88
CA MET A 54 -0.63 -4.52 -1.92
C MET A 54 -1.58 -5.16 -0.90
N GLU A 55 -1.54 -6.48 -0.78
CA GLU A 55 -2.33 -7.23 0.19
C GLU A 55 -1.93 -6.86 1.62
N GLY A 56 -0.62 -6.78 1.89
CA GLY A 56 -0.12 -6.32 3.19
C GLY A 56 -0.57 -4.89 3.55
N MET A 57 -0.54 -3.95 2.59
CA MET A 57 -1.07 -2.60 2.83
C MET A 57 -2.59 -2.61 3.04
N ALA A 58 -3.35 -3.42 2.30
CA ALA A 58 -4.79 -3.54 2.50
C ALA A 58 -5.13 -4.07 3.91
N GLN A 59 -4.35 -5.02 4.41
CA GLN A 59 -4.48 -5.55 5.77
C GLN A 59 -4.18 -4.47 6.82
N MET A 60 -3.07 -3.73 6.70
CA MET A 60 -2.75 -2.61 7.59
C MET A 60 -3.88 -1.56 7.63
N ARG A 61 -4.47 -1.25 6.47
CA ARG A 61 -5.62 -0.34 6.40
C ARG A 61 -6.82 -0.88 7.16
N ALA A 62 -7.13 -2.16 7.00
CA ALA A 62 -8.23 -2.80 7.71
C ALA A 62 -8.01 -2.77 9.22
N ASP A 63 -6.81 -3.11 9.69
CA ASP A 63 -6.45 -3.12 11.11
C ASP A 63 -6.51 -1.72 11.72
N TRP A 64 -5.95 -0.73 11.04
CA TRP A 64 -6.03 0.66 11.49
C TRP A 64 -7.45 1.23 11.40
N SER A 65 -8.31 0.72 10.52
CA SER A 65 -9.72 1.09 10.51
C SER A 65 -10.47 0.45 11.70
N ARG A 66 -10.21 -0.84 11.98
CA ARG A 66 -10.83 -1.61 13.08
C ARG A 66 -10.40 -1.12 14.46
N GLY A 67 -9.14 -0.72 14.64
CA GLY A 67 -8.63 -0.16 15.90
C GLY A 67 -9.33 1.15 16.32
N LYS A 68 -10.02 1.84 15.40
CA LYS A 68 -10.83 3.04 15.69
C LYS A 68 -12.20 2.68 16.33
N LYS A 69 -12.73 1.48 16.10
CA LYS A 69 -14.02 1.04 16.65
C LYS A 69 -13.92 0.56 18.09
N LYS A 70 -12.81 -0.07 18.49
CA LYS A 70 -12.67 -0.66 19.83
C LYS A 70 -12.67 0.39 20.96
N VAL A 71 -12.15 1.60 20.70
CA VAL A 71 -12.09 2.68 21.70
C VAL A 71 -13.46 3.35 21.95
N ARG A 72 -14.41 3.22 21.01
CA ARG A 72 -15.72 3.88 21.12
C ARG A 72 -16.80 2.99 21.78
N SER A 73 -16.54 1.70 21.95
CA SER A 73 -17.47 0.73 22.56
C SER A 73 -17.31 0.58 24.07
N LEU A 74 -16.21 1.05 24.65
CA LEU A 74 -15.93 0.93 26.10
C LEU A 74 -16.32 2.19 26.90
N LYS A 75 -17.09 3.10 26.31
CA LYS A 75 -17.55 4.35 26.95
C LYS A 75 -19.08 4.49 27.04
N SER A 76 -19.83 3.43 26.75
CA SER A 76 -21.30 3.45 26.77
C SER A 76 -21.92 2.67 27.93
N GLU A 77 -21.11 2.29 28.92
CA GLU A 77 -21.57 1.59 30.12
C GLU A 77 -21.03 2.32 31.36
N VAL A 78 -21.55 3.53 31.60
CA VAL A 78 -21.54 4.24 32.90
C VAL A 78 -22.86 4.99 33.02
#